data_AF-A0A8J5PYN8-F1
#
_entry.id   AF-A0A8J5PYN8-F1
#
_cell.length_a   1.000
_cell.length_b   1.000
_cell.length_c   1.000
_cell.angle_alpha   90.00
_cell.angle_beta   90.00
_cell.angle_gamma   90.00
#
_symmetry.space_group_name_H-M   'P 1'
#
loop_
_entity.id
_entity.type
_entity.pdbx_description
1 polymer ?
#
loop_
_entity_poly.entity_id
_entity_poly.type
_entity_poly.pdbx_seq_one_letter_code
_entity_poly.pdbx_strand_id
1 'polypeptide(L)'
;MPSSQITRKACDVCYRKRIRCDGQKPRCSHCVLYKSDCTFHATSRKAATRKRPNGTAAALQSQVHSLESSLDEAQQRIKELEERLSQKSSRQVNRAQVKDYDVSYSGKGSLELGHELPSQHEVLSGVNKFLTTFNTILPLFDPQRLLSRVNTWYERPHQRDTSTWAAINVVLSLAYRHIPDEEKPPKYSTLYFMNMAQSVLNDIMLGDSNLLDVQTIVGMVVLLQATSDLKPASALIPIALRLAHGLRLHTRSNSEHLGASETLERDRVFWIAYILDRDISMRTKLPPIQSQNDISIDWPSATPADGAGMLYTADNSSSFNFFLSRVQLAHIQGEVYEAMLSMSPTASDVYVRLDNVTRIHQMLDDWLARIPFEFSPSAITQSGNANLQRAFGVLYSSHLTCRSVVCKAHAMEAQWIPSLQDFGRKAVEQGAVTAPRLPVGWHKLVHESRGYIELFIAIDHKDPAFIWMTACTYISAAVCLTANSLFIPWHTKAETDDQLINPAFSFLDDMILQAPLPQLKRLRHSWDELLRNSREMSFRNAVQNLDWLEATCS
;
A
#
# COMPACT_ATOMS: atom_id res chain seq x y z
N MET A 1 29.31 14.65 62.80
CA MET A 1 28.31 13.76 63.44
C MET A 1 27.56 13.02 62.34
N PRO A 2 27.95 11.77 62.02
CA PRO A 2 27.39 11.06 60.87
C PRO A 2 26.00 10.51 61.19
N SER A 3 24.99 10.99 60.48
CA SER A 3 23.65 10.41 60.43
C SER A 3 23.70 9.07 59.68
N SER A 4 23.55 7.98 60.43
CA SER A 4 23.43 6.61 59.92
C SER A 4 22.21 6.46 59.01
N GLN A 5 22.42 6.52 57.69
CA GLN A 5 21.41 6.12 56.71
C GLN A 5 21.27 4.59 56.74
N ILE A 6 20.38 4.10 57.61
CA ILE A 6 19.92 2.72 57.60
C ILE A 6 19.15 2.50 56.28
N THR A 7 19.74 1.76 55.36
CA THR A 7 19.12 1.31 54.11
C THR A 7 17.91 0.45 54.43
N ARG A 8 16.72 1.05 54.42
CA ARG A 8 15.46 0.33 54.73
C ARG A 8 15.17 -0.67 53.61
N LYS A 9 15.21 -1.97 53.94
CA LYS A 9 14.85 -3.08 53.04
C LYS A 9 13.38 -2.95 52.63
N ALA A 10 13.08 -3.11 51.35
CA ALA A 10 11.69 -3.17 50.87
C ALA A 10 11.00 -4.46 51.35
N CYS A 11 9.67 -4.42 51.52
CA CYS A 11 8.89 -5.62 51.82
C CYS A 11 8.85 -6.58 50.62
N ASP A 12 8.50 -7.84 50.85
CA ASP A 12 8.54 -8.91 49.86
C ASP A 12 7.64 -8.60 48.64
N VAL A 13 6.47 -7.99 48.87
CA VAL A 13 5.50 -7.62 47.82
C VAL A 13 6.05 -6.50 46.93
N CYS A 14 6.54 -5.41 47.53
CA CYS A 14 7.10 -4.29 46.78
C CYS A 14 8.37 -4.71 46.01
N TYR A 15 9.19 -5.58 46.60
CA TYR A 15 10.37 -6.14 45.92
C TYR A 15 9.97 -6.99 44.71
N ARG A 16 9.00 -7.90 44.86
CA ARG A 16 8.53 -8.76 43.75
C ARG A 16 7.89 -7.96 42.63
N LYS A 17 7.14 -6.90 42.96
CA LYS A 17 6.51 -5.99 41.99
C LYS A 17 7.45 -4.91 41.46
N ARG A 18 8.71 -4.85 41.92
CA ARG A 18 9.73 -3.85 41.56
C ARG A 18 9.24 -2.39 41.73
N ILE A 19 8.51 -2.12 42.81
CA ILE A 19 8.01 -0.79 43.18
C ILE A 19 8.65 -0.30 44.48
N ARG A 20 8.71 1.03 44.68
CA ARG A 20 9.37 1.62 45.84
C ARG A 20 8.54 1.41 47.11
N CYS A 21 9.14 0.79 48.12
CA CYS A 21 8.52 0.58 49.43
C CYS A 21 8.83 1.76 50.36
N ASP A 22 7.79 2.36 50.94
CA ASP A 22 7.88 3.44 51.94
C ASP A 22 8.17 2.91 53.35
N GLY A 23 7.89 1.64 53.62
CA GLY A 23 8.36 0.92 54.82
C GLY A 23 7.64 1.29 56.12
N GLN A 24 6.43 1.84 56.03
CA GLN A 24 5.57 2.10 57.20
C GLN A 24 5.15 0.79 57.89
N LYS A 25 4.99 0.82 59.23
CA LYS A 25 4.50 -0.30 60.06
C LYS A 25 3.09 0.01 60.58
N PRO A 26 2.14 -0.94 60.57
CA PRO A 26 2.32 -2.38 60.31
C PRO A 26 2.33 -2.78 58.83
N ARG A 27 1.85 -1.93 57.91
CA ARG A 27 1.85 -2.20 56.45
C ARG A 27 2.30 -0.97 55.68
N CYS A 28 3.04 -1.19 54.60
CA CYS A 28 3.48 -0.13 53.69
C CYS A 28 2.31 0.38 52.82
N SER A 29 2.35 1.63 52.34
CA SER A 29 1.22 2.24 51.62
C SER A 29 0.79 1.44 50.38
N HIS A 30 1.76 0.85 49.67
CA HIS A 30 1.47 0.00 48.52
C HIS A 30 0.83 -1.34 48.92
N CYS A 31 1.26 -1.96 50.03
CA CYS A 31 0.65 -3.19 50.51
C CYS A 31 -0.79 -2.98 51.03
N VAL A 32 -1.11 -1.78 51.51
CA VAL A 32 -2.49 -1.38 51.83
C VAL A 32 -3.31 -1.25 50.54
N LEU A 33 -2.79 -0.52 49.55
CA LEU A 33 -3.46 -0.33 48.25
C LEU A 33 -3.76 -1.66 47.55
N TYR A 34 -2.78 -2.57 47.48
CA TYR A 34 -2.93 -3.88 46.84
C TYR A 34 -3.59 -4.93 47.72
N LYS A 35 -4.10 -4.56 48.92
CA LYS A 35 -4.70 -5.48 49.91
C LYS A 35 -3.84 -6.75 50.14
N SER A 36 -2.51 -6.63 50.06
CA SER A 36 -1.55 -7.75 50.15
C SER A 36 -0.77 -7.71 51.46
N ASP A 37 -0.50 -8.87 52.07
CA ASP A 37 0.21 -8.91 53.36
C ASP A 37 1.65 -8.41 53.26
N CYS A 38 2.00 -7.46 54.13
CA CYS A 38 3.27 -6.75 54.10
C CYS A 38 4.33 -7.48 54.92
N THR A 39 4.93 -8.51 54.33
CA THR A 39 5.96 -9.33 54.98
C THR A 39 7.39 -8.93 54.59
N PHE A 40 8.36 -9.21 55.46
CA PHE A 40 9.80 -8.99 55.22
C PHE A 40 10.59 -10.30 55.40
N HIS A 41 9.96 -11.44 55.09
CA HIS A 41 10.46 -12.77 55.45
C HIS A 41 11.43 -13.34 54.42
N ALA A 42 11.61 -12.72 53.24
CA ALA A 42 12.57 -13.24 52.26
C ALA A 42 14.02 -13.12 52.76
N THR A 43 14.56 -14.27 53.17
CA THR A 43 15.97 -14.48 53.50
C THR A 43 16.82 -14.32 52.24
N SER A 44 17.85 -13.47 52.35
CA SER A 44 18.83 -13.19 51.32
C SER A 44 19.49 -14.49 50.84
N ARG A 45 19.29 -14.89 49.58
CA ARG A 45 20.14 -15.94 48.99
C ARG A 45 21.56 -15.37 48.88
N LYS A 46 22.44 -15.91 49.71
CA LYS A 46 23.88 -15.62 49.73
C LYS A 46 24.46 -15.85 48.34
N ALA A 47 25.23 -14.87 47.86
CA ALA A 47 26.08 -15.01 46.69
C ALA A 47 27.03 -16.20 46.89
N ALA A 48 27.08 -17.11 45.91
CA ALA A 48 27.99 -18.23 45.92
C ALA A 48 29.44 -17.72 45.82
N THR A 49 30.20 -17.86 46.90
CA THR A 49 31.64 -17.70 46.93
C THR A 49 32.29 -18.86 46.17
N ARG A 50 32.69 -18.63 44.91
CA ARG A 50 33.56 -19.57 44.18
C ARG A 50 34.96 -19.55 44.80
N LYS A 51 35.32 -20.64 45.49
CA LYS A 51 36.70 -21.00 45.82
C LYS A 51 37.50 -21.12 44.52
N ARG A 52 38.64 -20.44 44.45
CA ARG A 52 39.69 -20.63 43.43
C ARG A 52 40.33 -22.01 43.59
N PRO A 53 40.37 -22.87 42.55
CA PRO A 53 41.34 -23.94 42.46
C PRO A 53 42.60 -23.40 41.79
N ASN A 54 43.74 -23.49 42.46
CA ASN A 54 45.05 -23.30 41.85
C ASN A 54 45.28 -24.41 40.80
N GLY A 55 45.12 -24.05 39.53
CA GLY A 55 45.34 -24.93 38.37
C GLY A 55 44.99 -24.30 37.02
N THR A 56 44.74 -22.99 36.96
CA THR A 56 44.05 -22.32 35.84
C THR A 56 44.96 -21.38 35.05
N ALA A 57 46.18 -21.82 34.71
CA ALA A 57 46.97 -21.14 33.68
C ALA A 57 47.03 -22.02 32.42
N ALA A 58 47.46 -23.28 32.56
CA ALA A 58 47.53 -24.22 31.45
C ALA A 58 46.16 -24.57 30.84
N ALA A 59 45.12 -24.75 31.68
CA ALA A 59 43.77 -25.02 31.19
C ALA A 59 43.15 -23.81 30.48
N LEU A 60 43.41 -22.59 30.97
CA LEU A 60 42.97 -21.37 30.29
C LEU A 60 43.75 -21.14 28.99
N GLN A 61 45.06 -21.42 28.95
CA GLN A 61 45.86 -21.35 27.73
C GLN A 61 45.39 -22.37 26.68
N SER A 62 45.07 -23.61 27.09
CA SER A 62 44.50 -24.61 26.19
C SER A 62 43.12 -24.19 25.66
N GLN A 63 42.30 -23.57 26.51
CA GLN A 63 40.98 -23.07 26.11
C GLN A 63 41.08 -21.84 25.20
N VAL A 64 42.02 -20.93 25.46
CA VAL A 64 42.32 -19.80 24.57
C VAL A 64 42.82 -20.29 23.22
N HIS A 65 43.74 -21.26 23.19
CA HIS A 65 44.22 -21.83 21.93
C HIS A 65 43.11 -22.55 21.13
N SER A 66 42.20 -23.25 21.82
CA SER A 66 41.02 -23.85 21.18
C SER A 66 40.04 -22.81 20.63
N LEU A 67 39.87 -21.68 21.33
CA LEU A 67 39.03 -20.57 20.89
C LEU A 67 39.67 -19.79 19.72
N GLU A 68 40.98 -19.58 19.75
CA GLU A 68 41.75 -18.99 18.64
C GLU A 68 41.64 -19.86 17.39
N SER A 69 41.83 -21.18 17.52
CA SER A 69 41.64 -22.11 16.41
C SER A 69 40.21 -22.12 15.87
N SER A 70 39.20 -22.02 16.75
CA SER A 70 37.79 -21.94 16.32
C SER A 70 37.48 -20.61 15.63
N LEU A 71 38.14 -19.52 16.05
CA LEU A 71 37.99 -18.20 15.45
C LEU A 71 38.64 -18.15 14.07
N ASP A 72 39.83 -18.71 13.91
CA ASP A 72 40.51 -18.83 12.61
C ASP A 72 39.67 -19.67 11.63
N GLU A 73 39.11 -20.79 12.09
CA GLU A 73 38.24 -21.63 11.25
C GLU A 73 36.96 -20.85 10.84
N ALA A 74 36.37 -20.09 11.75
CA ALA A 74 35.20 -19.25 11.44
C ALA A 74 35.54 -18.11 10.47
N GLN A 75 36.68 -17.46 10.63
CA GLN A 75 37.15 -16.41 9.72
C GLN A 75 37.45 -16.96 8.33
N GLN A 76 38.03 -18.15 8.24
CA GLN A 76 38.29 -18.81 6.96
C GLN A 76 36.99 -19.21 6.26
N ARG A 77 35.99 -19.68 6.99
CA ARG A 77 34.64 -19.96 6.46
C ARG A 77 33.91 -18.71 5.98
N ILE A 78 34.07 -17.59 6.69
CA ILE A 78 33.53 -16.29 6.26
C ILE A 78 34.20 -15.87 4.94
N LYS A 79 35.52 -15.98 4.85
CA LYS A 79 36.28 -15.62 3.65
C LYS A 79 35.91 -16.51 2.44
N GLU A 80 35.74 -17.82 2.66
CA GLU A 80 35.24 -18.73 1.62
C GLU A 80 33.80 -18.40 1.19
N LEU A 81 32.93 -17.99 2.11
CA LEU A 81 31.56 -17.56 1.79
C LEU A 81 31.55 -16.23 1.03
N GLU A 82 32.42 -15.29 1.38
CA GLU A 82 32.63 -14.01 0.68
C GLU A 82 33.17 -14.24 -0.75
N GLU A 83 34.11 -15.17 -0.93
CA GLU A 83 34.60 -15.58 -2.25
C GLU A 83 33.53 -16.31 -3.08
N ARG A 84 32.67 -17.12 -2.44
CA ARG A 84 31.50 -17.72 -3.11
C ARG A 84 30.42 -16.69 -3.47
N LEU A 85 30.28 -15.63 -2.68
CA LEU A 85 29.41 -14.49 -2.96
C LEU A 85 29.96 -13.63 -4.10
N SER A 86 31.27 -13.39 -4.14
CA SER A 86 31.91 -12.64 -5.24
C SER A 86 31.87 -13.42 -6.57
N GLN A 87 32.00 -14.75 -6.53
CA GLN A 87 31.81 -15.63 -7.69
C GLN A 87 30.34 -15.78 -8.13
N LYS A 88 29.37 -15.62 -7.21
CA LYS A 88 27.94 -15.52 -7.57
C LYS A 88 27.60 -14.15 -8.18
N SER A 89 28.23 -13.08 -7.67
CA SER A 89 28.10 -11.72 -8.20
C SER A 89 28.59 -11.64 -9.65
N SER A 90 29.70 -12.30 -9.99
CA SER A 90 30.21 -12.35 -11.37
C SER A 90 29.38 -13.24 -12.32
N ARG A 91 28.60 -14.19 -11.82
CA ARG A 91 27.60 -14.95 -12.61
C ARG A 91 26.23 -14.26 -12.72
N GLN A 92 25.95 -13.25 -11.90
CA GLN A 92 24.73 -12.44 -11.98
C GLN A 92 24.82 -11.27 -12.98
N VAL A 93 25.99 -10.99 -13.56
CA VAL A 93 26.19 -9.91 -14.54
C VAL A 93 25.46 -10.14 -15.88
N ASN A 94 24.90 -11.34 -16.12
CA ASN A 94 24.13 -11.66 -17.35
C ASN A 94 22.64 -11.99 -17.13
N ARG A 95 22.02 -11.60 -16.01
CA ARG A 95 20.57 -11.74 -15.82
C ARG A 95 19.93 -10.39 -15.47
N ALA A 96 19.45 -9.73 -16.52
CA ALA A 96 18.47 -8.64 -16.59
C ALA A 96 18.47 -7.62 -15.42
N GLN A 97 18.92 -6.42 -15.75
CA GLN A 97 18.82 -5.20 -14.97
C GLN A 97 17.39 -4.94 -14.48
N VAL A 98 17.22 -4.81 -13.16
CA VAL A 98 16.22 -3.92 -12.57
C VAL A 98 16.96 -3.14 -11.48
N LYS A 99 17.20 -1.86 -11.75
CA LYS A 99 17.86 -0.93 -10.83
C LYS A 99 16.91 -0.53 -9.72
N ASP A 100 17.49 -0.31 -8.55
CA ASP A 100 16.87 0.22 -7.34
C ASP A 100 16.06 1.50 -7.65
N TYR A 101 14.73 1.43 -7.60
CA TYR A 101 13.79 2.55 -7.85
C TYR A 101 13.12 3.03 -6.56
N ASP A 102 13.78 2.88 -5.41
CA ASP A 102 13.24 3.41 -4.15
C ASP A 102 13.35 4.94 -4.17
N VAL A 103 12.25 5.61 -4.54
CA VAL A 103 12.07 7.05 -4.40
C VAL A 103 11.99 7.33 -2.90
N SER A 104 13.16 7.39 -2.26
CA SER A 104 13.30 7.72 -0.86
C SER A 104 13.28 9.25 -0.68
N TYR A 105 12.54 9.71 0.34
CA TYR A 105 12.51 11.11 0.73
C TYR A 105 13.90 11.55 1.19
N SER A 106 14.60 12.35 0.38
CA SER A 106 15.91 12.87 0.77
C SER A 106 15.71 14.15 1.58
N GLY A 107 15.78 14.06 2.91
CA GLY A 107 15.69 15.19 3.83
C GLY A 107 16.92 16.10 3.86
N LYS A 108 17.71 16.17 2.78
CA LYS A 108 18.88 17.06 2.70
C LYS A 108 18.44 18.43 2.22
N GLY A 109 18.31 19.36 3.16
CA GLY A 109 18.10 20.78 2.91
C GLY A 109 19.23 21.39 2.08
N SER A 110 18.82 22.35 1.24
CA SER A 110 19.64 23.37 0.59
C SER A 110 20.89 22.86 -0.12
N LEU A 111 20.70 22.23 -1.28
CA LEU A 111 21.68 22.32 -2.36
C LEU A 111 21.44 23.66 -3.05
N GLU A 112 22.49 24.47 -3.21
CA GLU A 112 22.50 25.62 -4.12
C GLU A 112 22.27 25.10 -5.54
N LEU A 113 21.00 24.91 -5.91
CA LEU A 113 20.59 24.49 -7.23
C LEU A 113 20.31 25.74 -8.04
N GLY A 114 21.13 25.97 -9.07
CA GLY A 114 20.65 26.76 -10.20
C GLY A 114 19.31 26.16 -10.63
N HIS A 115 18.28 27.00 -10.76
CA HIS A 115 16.97 26.62 -11.30
C HIS A 115 17.07 26.27 -12.80
N GLU A 116 18.03 25.44 -13.19
CA GLU A 116 18.28 25.01 -14.54
C GLU A 116 17.34 23.85 -14.88
N LEU A 117 16.40 24.13 -15.77
CA LEU A 117 15.61 23.10 -16.42
C LEU A 117 16.36 22.57 -17.66
N PRO A 118 15.97 21.39 -18.19
CA PRO A 118 16.42 20.93 -19.51
C PRO A 118 16.14 21.97 -20.61
N SER A 119 16.59 21.71 -21.84
CA SER A 119 16.26 22.59 -22.97
C SER A 119 14.74 22.70 -23.16
N GLN A 120 14.27 23.82 -23.72
CA GLN A 120 12.83 24.04 -23.95
C GLN A 120 12.20 22.90 -24.77
N HIS A 121 12.92 22.37 -25.76
CA HIS A 121 12.46 21.24 -26.57
C HIS A 121 12.27 19.96 -25.74
N GLU A 122 13.23 19.63 -24.88
CA GLU A 122 13.12 18.45 -23.98
C GLU A 122 11.96 18.61 -23.00
N VAL A 123 11.79 19.81 -22.42
CA VAL A 123 10.69 20.07 -21.49
C VAL A 123 9.33 20.00 -22.19
N LEU A 124 9.18 20.60 -23.36
CA LEU A 124 7.93 20.53 -24.13
C LEU A 124 7.58 19.10 -24.54
N SER A 125 8.58 18.28 -24.90
CA SER A 125 8.38 16.86 -25.18
C SER A 125 7.85 16.11 -23.94
N GLY A 126 8.48 16.32 -22.78
CA GLY A 126 8.03 15.74 -21.51
C GLY A 126 6.63 16.21 -21.10
N VAL A 127 6.34 17.51 -21.24
CA VAL A 127 5.01 18.09 -20.98
C VAL A 127 3.96 17.49 -21.91
N ASN A 128 4.25 17.33 -23.21
CA ASN A 128 3.32 16.68 -24.14
C ASN A 128 3.06 15.22 -23.76
N LYS A 129 4.09 14.48 -23.35
CA LYS A 129 3.92 13.11 -22.84
C LYS A 129 3.04 13.08 -21.58
N PHE A 130 3.27 13.99 -20.63
CA PHE A 130 2.40 14.14 -19.45
C PHE A 130 0.95 14.43 -19.83
N LEU A 131 0.72 15.39 -20.73
CA LEU A 131 -0.61 15.83 -21.14
C LEU A 131 -1.40 14.73 -21.86
N THR A 132 -0.71 13.87 -22.61
CA THR A 132 -1.32 12.76 -23.36
C THR A 132 -1.45 11.45 -22.58
N THR A 133 -0.84 11.37 -21.39
CA THR A 133 -0.87 10.17 -20.53
C THR A 133 -1.59 10.45 -19.22
N PHE A 134 -0.87 10.96 -18.21
CA PHE A 134 -1.39 11.17 -16.87
C PHE A 134 -2.51 12.22 -16.82
N ASN A 135 -2.31 13.38 -17.45
CA ASN A 135 -3.27 14.49 -17.36
C ASN A 135 -4.59 14.20 -18.08
N THR A 136 -4.60 13.24 -19.02
CA THR A 136 -5.82 12.77 -19.70
C THR A 136 -6.78 12.11 -18.71
N ILE A 137 -6.27 11.28 -17.80
CA ILE A 137 -7.08 10.50 -16.85
C ILE A 137 -7.34 11.25 -15.54
N LEU A 138 -6.35 12.02 -15.07
CA LEU A 138 -6.41 12.82 -13.85
C LEU A 138 -5.97 14.24 -14.21
N PRO A 139 -6.90 15.12 -14.65
CA PRO A 139 -6.59 16.44 -15.18
C PRO A 139 -6.16 17.41 -14.07
N LEU A 140 -4.89 17.30 -13.67
CA LEU A 140 -4.29 18.08 -12.59
C LEU A 140 -3.99 19.52 -13.04
N PHE A 141 -3.59 19.72 -14.30
CA PHE A 141 -3.29 21.03 -14.88
C PHE A 141 -4.18 21.30 -16.10
N ASP A 142 -4.54 22.57 -16.29
CA ASP A 142 -5.07 23.04 -17.57
C ASP A 142 -3.96 23.01 -18.65
N PRO A 143 -4.16 22.33 -19.79
CA PRO A 143 -3.12 22.19 -20.82
C PRO A 143 -2.61 23.53 -21.37
N GLN A 144 -3.49 24.50 -21.59
CA GLN A 144 -3.13 25.78 -22.19
C GLN A 144 -2.34 26.64 -21.20
N ARG A 145 -2.79 26.71 -19.94
CA ARG A 145 -2.09 27.44 -18.88
C ARG A 145 -0.73 26.80 -18.58
N LEU A 146 -0.62 25.48 -18.56
CA LEU A 146 0.67 24.79 -18.35
C LEU A 146 1.67 25.12 -19.47
N LEU A 147 1.26 24.99 -20.74
CA LEU A 147 2.12 25.31 -21.88
C LEU A 147 2.52 26.79 -21.90
N SER A 148 1.59 27.70 -21.59
CA SER A 148 1.88 29.13 -21.47
C SER A 148 2.92 29.43 -20.38
N ARG A 149 2.84 28.76 -19.22
CA ARG A 149 3.85 28.88 -18.15
C ARG A 149 5.21 28.39 -18.59
N VAL A 150 5.27 27.24 -19.28
CA VAL A 150 6.53 26.70 -19.81
C VAL A 150 7.15 27.67 -20.82
N ASN A 151 6.38 28.19 -21.77
CA ASN A 151 6.91 29.14 -22.75
C ASN A 151 7.41 30.44 -22.08
N THR A 152 6.62 30.99 -21.16
CA THR A 152 7.00 32.20 -20.40
C THR A 152 8.30 31.99 -19.60
N TRP A 153 8.51 30.80 -19.03
CA TRP A 153 9.72 30.44 -18.29
C TRP A 153 11.01 30.59 -19.13
N TYR A 154 10.95 30.19 -20.40
CA TYR A 154 12.10 30.28 -21.33
C TYR A 154 12.21 31.66 -21.97
N GLU A 155 11.09 32.29 -22.33
CA GLU A 155 11.07 33.61 -22.98
C GLU A 155 11.42 34.76 -22.03
N ARG A 156 11.07 34.64 -20.74
CA ARG A 156 11.23 35.73 -19.76
C ARG A 156 12.00 35.28 -18.50
N PRO A 157 13.34 35.13 -18.59
CA PRO A 157 14.15 34.68 -17.45
C PRO A 157 14.03 35.53 -16.18
N HIS A 158 13.68 36.81 -16.31
CA HIS A 158 13.50 37.75 -15.20
C HIS A 158 12.16 37.60 -14.46
N GLN A 159 11.21 36.82 -15.00
CA GLN A 159 9.90 36.54 -14.38
C GLN A 159 9.82 35.12 -13.80
N ARG A 160 10.96 34.43 -13.71
CA ARG A 160 11.03 33.06 -13.18
C ARG A 160 10.74 33.04 -11.69
N ASP A 161 9.85 32.13 -11.29
CA ASP A 161 9.45 31.92 -9.91
C ASP A 161 9.58 30.45 -9.49
N THR A 162 9.73 30.23 -8.19
CA THR A 162 9.93 28.89 -7.61
C THR A 162 8.76 27.94 -7.88
N SER A 163 7.52 28.44 -7.84
CA SER A 163 6.32 27.63 -8.05
C SER A 163 6.26 27.07 -9.47
N THR A 164 6.53 27.89 -10.48
CA THR A 164 6.58 27.45 -11.89
C THR A 164 7.70 26.44 -12.11
N TRP A 165 8.88 26.67 -11.53
CA TRP A 165 9.99 25.72 -11.63
C TRP A 165 9.66 24.36 -11.03
N ALA A 166 9.09 24.36 -9.82
CA ALA A 166 8.72 23.12 -9.12
C ALA A 166 7.59 22.38 -9.86
N ALA A 167 6.59 23.09 -10.36
CA ALA A 167 5.51 22.51 -11.15
C ALA A 167 6.02 21.82 -12.42
N ILE A 168 6.95 22.46 -13.15
CA ILE A 168 7.55 21.85 -14.35
C ILE A 168 8.30 20.57 -13.97
N ASN A 169 9.09 20.58 -12.88
CA ASN A 169 9.78 19.38 -12.41
C ASN A 169 8.80 18.25 -12.02
N VAL A 170 7.69 18.55 -11.35
CA VAL A 170 6.66 17.56 -11.02
C VAL A 170 6.02 16.98 -12.29
N VAL A 171 5.69 17.83 -13.26
CA VAL A 171 5.16 17.40 -14.57
C VAL A 171 6.14 16.48 -15.30
N LEU A 172 7.43 16.84 -15.35
CA LEU A 172 8.47 16.02 -15.96
C LEU A 172 8.64 14.70 -15.20
N SER A 173 8.62 14.70 -13.87
CA SER A 173 8.70 13.48 -13.08
C SER A 173 7.53 12.52 -13.40
N LEU A 174 6.30 13.04 -13.47
CA LEU A 174 5.11 12.28 -13.85
C LEU A 174 5.17 11.78 -15.30
N ALA A 175 5.72 12.58 -16.23
CA ALA A 175 5.95 12.16 -17.61
C ALA A 175 6.95 11.00 -17.68
N TYR A 176 8.10 11.14 -17.03
CA TYR A 176 9.19 10.16 -17.07
C TYR A 176 8.85 8.83 -16.39
N ARG A 177 7.80 8.78 -15.56
CA ARG A 177 7.23 7.50 -15.09
C ARG A 177 6.65 6.66 -16.22
N HIS A 178 6.13 7.28 -17.27
CA HIS A 178 5.45 6.62 -18.39
C HIS A 178 6.34 6.46 -19.64
N ILE A 179 7.57 6.98 -19.60
CA ILE A 179 8.56 6.80 -20.66
C ILE A 179 9.29 5.47 -20.38
N PRO A 180 9.48 4.59 -21.38
CA PRO A 180 10.33 3.41 -21.24
C PRO A 180 11.78 3.78 -20.90
N ASP A 181 12.48 2.99 -20.10
CA ASP A 181 13.85 3.31 -19.68
C ASP A 181 14.83 3.45 -20.86
N GLU A 182 14.57 2.74 -21.96
CA GLU A 182 15.34 2.77 -23.21
C GLU A 182 15.24 4.13 -23.95
N GLU A 183 14.11 4.82 -23.79
CA GLU A 183 13.86 6.13 -24.40
C GLU A 183 14.33 7.30 -23.53
N LYS A 184 14.74 7.04 -22.28
CA LYS A 184 15.14 8.09 -21.33
C LYS A 184 16.57 8.56 -21.60
N PRO A 185 16.82 9.88 -21.65
CA PRO A 185 18.17 10.41 -21.56
C PRO A 185 18.82 9.95 -20.24
N PRO A 186 20.09 9.50 -20.25
CA PRO A 186 20.75 8.92 -19.08
C PRO A 186 20.87 9.89 -17.88
N LYS A 187 20.78 11.19 -18.13
CA LYS A 187 20.83 12.25 -17.11
C LYS A 187 19.52 12.38 -16.33
N TYR A 188 18.38 12.04 -16.93
CA TYR A 188 17.06 12.40 -16.39
C TYR A 188 16.24 11.18 -16.01
N SER A 189 15.59 11.23 -14.86
CA SER A 189 14.75 10.16 -14.34
C SER A 189 13.58 10.74 -13.55
N THR A 190 12.58 9.89 -13.26
CA THR A 190 11.47 10.24 -12.35
C THR A 190 12.00 10.78 -11.02
N LEU A 191 13.00 10.10 -10.44
CA LEU A 191 13.61 10.48 -9.16
C LEU A 191 14.37 11.80 -9.26
N TYR A 192 15.10 12.04 -10.35
CA TYR A 192 15.83 13.30 -10.55
C TYR A 192 14.90 14.50 -10.44
N PHE A 193 13.85 14.55 -11.25
CA PHE A 193 12.90 15.67 -11.24
C PHE A 193 12.08 15.74 -9.94
N MET A 194 11.77 14.60 -9.32
CA MET A 194 11.12 14.59 -8.00
C MET A 194 11.99 15.27 -6.95
N ASN A 195 13.30 14.95 -6.90
CA ASN A 195 14.23 15.55 -5.95
C ASN A 195 14.40 17.06 -6.19
N MET A 196 14.38 17.50 -7.44
CA MET A 196 14.39 18.94 -7.78
C MET A 196 13.15 19.64 -7.22
N ALA A 197 11.95 19.12 -7.48
CA ALA A 197 10.74 19.72 -6.93
C ALA A 197 10.73 19.69 -5.39
N GLN A 198 11.21 18.61 -4.77
CA GLN A 198 11.29 18.49 -3.31
C GLN A 198 12.27 19.47 -2.67
N SER A 199 13.32 19.93 -3.38
CA SER A 199 14.32 20.82 -2.78
C SER A 199 13.76 22.18 -2.39
N VAL A 200 12.62 22.58 -2.98
CA VAL A 200 11.92 23.85 -2.72
C VAL A 200 10.59 23.64 -2.01
N LEU A 201 10.33 22.43 -1.49
CA LEU A 201 9.04 22.08 -0.88
C LEU A 201 8.68 22.99 0.31
N ASN A 202 9.66 23.34 1.14
CA ASN A 202 9.44 24.23 2.28
C ASN A 202 9.03 25.64 1.84
N ASP A 203 9.61 26.16 0.77
CA ASP A 203 9.29 27.49 0.24
C ASP A 203 7.84 27.51 -0.27
N ILE A 204 7.43 26.43 -0.96
CA ILE A 204 6.05 26.25 -1.44
C ILE A 204 5.05 26.12 -0.28
N MET A 205 5.42 25.41 0.78
CA MET A 205 4.54 25.18 1.94
C MET A 205 4.37 26.41 2.84
N LEU A 206 5.41 27.22 2.98
CA LEU A 206 5.44 28.34 3.94
C LEU A 206 5.16 29.70 3.28
N GLY A 207 5.24 29.78 1.95
CA GLY A 207 4.91 31.00 1.20
C GLY A 207 3.40 31.24 1.03
N ASP A 208 3.08 32.37 0.40
CA ASP A 208 1.70 32.69 -0.02
C ASP A 208 1.24 31.71 -1.10
N SER A 209 0.53 30.67 -0.67
CA SER A 209 0.19 29.55 -1.56
C SER A 209 -0.80 29.96 -2.64
N ASN A 210 -0.53 29.52 -3.86
CA ASN A 210 -1.42 29.66 -5.01
C ASN A 210 -1.85 28.28 -5.55
N LEU A 211 -2.69 28.26 -6.59
CA LEU A 211 -3.20 27.00 -7.16
C LEU A 211 -2.07 26.09 -7.67
N LEU A 212 -1.02 26.68 -8.25
CA LEU A 212 0.13 25.96 -8.80
C LEU A 212 0.93 25.25 -7.70
N ASP A 213 1.03 25.85 -6.52
CA ASP A 213 1.66 25.24 -5.34
C ASP A 213 0.88 23.99 -4.89
N VAL A 214 -0.46 24.10 -4.83
CA VAL A 214 -1.31 22.95 -4.51
C VAL A 214 -1.16 21.86 -5.58
N GLN A 215 -1.20 22.20 -6.87
CA GLN A 215 -0.98 21.26 -7.97
C GLN A 215 0.38 20.56 -7.87
N THR A 216 1.43 21.30 -7.53
CA THR A 216 2.79 20.79 -7.35
C THR A 216 2.84 19.76 -6.22
N ILE A 217 2.29 20.11 -5.06
CA ILE A 217 2.24 19.20 -3.89
C ILE A 217 1.37 17.98 -4.21
N VAL A 218 0.21 18.15 -4.83
CA VAL A 218 -0.66 17.04 -5.26
C VAL A 218 0.09 16.11 -6.23
N GLY A 219 0.81 16.65 -7.21
CA GLY A 219 1.62 15.85 -8.13
C GLY A 219 2.78 15.12 -7.44
N MET A 220 3.40 15.71 -6.43
CA MET A 220 4.35 14.99 -5.56
C MET A 220 3.68 13.84 -4.80
N VAL A 221 2.47 14.04 -4.26
CA VAL A 221 1.73 12.97 -3.57
C VAL A 221 1.40 11.83 -4.55
N VAL A 222 1.00 12.14 -5.78
CA VAL A 222 0.80 11.14 -6.84
C VAL A 222 2.07 10.32 -7.10
N LEU A 223 3.23 10.97 -7.05
CA LEU A 223 4.51 10.28 -7.21
C LEU A 223 4.80 9.37 -6.00
N LEU A 224 4.64 9.90 -4.79
CA LEU A 224 4.97 9.24 -3.52
C LEU A 224 4.00 8.12 -3.13
N GLN A 225 2.72 8.16 -3.51
CA GLN A 225 1.79 7.07 -3.20
C GLN A 225 2.17 5.76 -3.91
N ALA A 226 2.97 5.84 -4.97
CA ALA A 226 3.34 4.71 -5.80
C ALA A 226 4.74 4.17 -5.44
N THR A 227 5.19 4.40 -4.21
CA THR A 227 6.46 3.89 -3.68
C THR A 227 6.21 2.80 -2.63
N SER A 228 7.28 2.15 -2.19
CA SER A 228 7.25 1.14 -1.13
C SER A 228 6.93 1.76 0.25
N ASP A 229 7.42 2.97 0.52
CA ASP A 229 7.18 3.73 1.75
C ASP A 229 6.11 4.82 1.53
N LEU A 230 4.92 4.60 2.11
CA LEU A 230 3.81 5.55 2.05
C LEU A 230 3.90 6.69 3.06
N LYS A 231 4.88 6.70 3.97
CA LYS A 231 4.99 7.75 5.00
C LYS A 231 5.10 9.16 4.40
N PRO A 232 5.93 9.42 3.37
CA PRO A 232 6.02 10.76 2.79
C PRO A 232 4.70 11.20 2.15
N ALA A 233 4.02 10.30 1.43
CA ALA A 233 2.70 10.60 0.85
C ALA A 233 1.67 10.94 1.94
N SER A 234 1.66 10.16 3.03
CA SER A 234 0.76 10.34 4.18
C SER A 234 1.02 11.63 4.95
N ALA A 235 2.27 12.11 4.98
CA ALA A 235 2.63 13.38 5.60
C ALA A 235 2.30 14.59 4.70
N LEU A 236 2.33 14.40 3.38
CA LEU A 236 2.18 15.48 2.40
C LEU A 236 0.73 15.73 1.99
N ILE A 237 -0.12 14.70 1.92
CA ILE A 237 -1.54 14.85 1.57
C ILE A 237 -2.34 15.77 2.52
N PRO A 238 -2.13 15.78 3.86
CA PRO A 238 -2.80 16.76 4.72
C PRO A 238 -2.39 18.20 4.42
N ILE A 239 -1.14 18.41 4.01
CA ILE A 239 -0.63 19.74 3.67
C ILE A 239 -1.28 20.22 2.38
N ALA A 240 -1.35 19.36 1.35
CA ALA A 240 -2.05 19.65 0.10
C ALA A 240 -3.51 20.06 0.34
N LEU A 241 -4.24 19.27 1.15
CA LEU A 241 -5.64 19.57 1.50
C LEU A 241 -5.78 20.85 2.32
N ARG A 242 -4.86 21.13 3.25
CA ARG A 242 -4.87 22.37 4.03
C ARG A 242 -4.68 23.60 3.15
N LEU A 243 -3.78 23.55 2.17
CA LEU A 243 -3.58 24.65 1.22
C LEU A 243 -4.77 24.78 0.27
N ALA A 244 -5.34 23.67 -0.20
CA ALA A 244 -6.60 23.67 -0.96
C ALA A 244 -7.76 24.30 -0.16
N HIS A 245 -7.80 24.10 1.16
CA HIS A 245 -8.76 24.77 2.05
C HIS A 245 -8.50 26.26 2.18
N GLY A 246 -7.23 26.67 2.33
CA GLY A 246 -6.85 28.08 2.34
C GLY A 246 -7.31 28.81 1.07
N LEU A 247 -7.21 28.14 -0.07
CA LEU A 247 -7.70 28.60 -1.37
C LEU A 247 -9.20 28.36 -1.62
N ARG A 248 -9.91 27.81 -0.62
CA ARG A 248 -11.35 27.51 -0.66
C ARG A 248 -11.79 26.66 -1.87
N LEU A 249 -10.93 25.75 -2.34
CA LEU A 249 -11.21 24.90 -3.51
C LEU A 249 -12.38 23.92 -3.30
N HIS A 250 -12.78 23.68 -2.04
CA HIS A 250 -13.91 22.82 -1.67
C HIS A 250 -15.27 23.56 -1.66
N THR A 251 -15.28 24.87 -1.95
CA THR A 251 -16.47 25.73 -1.83
C THR A 251 -16.96 26.31 -3.15
N ARG A 252 -18.29 26.33 -3.36
CA ARG A 252 -18.90 26.98 -4.54
C ARG A 252 -18.68 28.50 -4.57
N SER A 253 -18.69 29.13 -3.40
CA SER A 253 -18.56 30.60 -3.25
C SER A 253 -17.26 31.15 -3.84
N ASN A 254 -16.23 30.33 -3.96
CA ASN A 254 -14.95 30.76 -4.54
C ASN A 254 -15.00 30.87 -6.08
N SER A 255 -15.99 30.26 -6.72
CA SER A 255 -16.09 30.17 -8.18
C SER A 255 -16.99 31.25 -8.80
N GLU A 256 -17.72 32.02 -7.98
CA GLU A 256 -18.70 33.02 -8.44
C GLU A 256 -18.10 34.13 -9.32
N HIS A 257 -16.80 34.43 -9.14
CA HIS A 257 -16.09 35.51 -9.83
C HIS A 257 -15.07 35.01 -10.86
N LEU A 258 -14.94 33.69 -11.03
CA LEU A 258 -13.92 33.07 -11.86
C LEU A 258 -14.48 32.65 -13.23
N GLY A 259 -13.61 32.58 -14.23
CA GLY A 259 -13.99 32.00 -15.53
C GLY A 259 -14.31 30.51 -15.43
N ALA A 260 -15.12 29.97 -16.35
CA ALA A 260 -15.52 28.56 -16.34
C ALA A 260 -14.32 27.59 -16.39
N SER A 261 -13.32 27.86 -17.24
CA SER A 261 -12.10 27.04 -17.32
C SER A 261 -11.28 27.08 -16.02
N GLU A 262 -11.24 28.21 -15.32
CA GLU A 262 -10.51 28.32 -14.04
C GLU A 262 -11.24 27.58 -12.92
N THR A 263 -12.57 27.70 -12.87
CA THR A 263 -13.42 26.93 -11.95
C THR A 263 -13.22 25.42 -12.13
N LEU A 264 -13.27 24.93 -13.37
CA LEU A 264 -13.04 23.52 -13.67
C LEU A 264 -11.67 23.02 -13.21
N GLU A 265 -10.61 23.79 -13.44
CA GLU A 265 -9.26 23.41 -12.98
C GLU A 265 -9.20 23.33 -11.45
N ARG A 266 -9.74 24.34 -10.75
CA ARG A 266 -9.76 24.38 -9.28
C ARG A 266 -10.52 23.20 -8.67
N ASP A 267 -11.70 22.90 -9.21
CA ASP A 267 -12.53 21.77 -8.76
C ASP A 267 -11.80 20.44 -8.98
N ARG A 268 -11.13 20.26 -10.13
CA ARG A 268 -10.35 19.06 -10.43
C ARG A 268 -9.18 18.88 -9.48
N VAL A 269 -8.43 19.94 -9.18
CA VAL A 269 -7.31 19.88 -8.22
C VAL A 269 -7.80 19.42 -6.85
N PHE A 270 -8.93 19.95 -6.37
CA PHE A 270 -9.53 19.49 -5.12
C PHE A 270 -9.96 18.02 -5.19
N TRP A 271 -10.67 17.61 -6.24
CA TRP A 271 -11.14 16.23 -6.39
C TRP A 271 -9.99 15.21 -6.56
N ILE A 272 -8.87 15.59 -7.17
CA ILE A 272 -7.65 14.75 -7.23
C ILE A 272 -7.06 14.61 -5.83
N ALA A 273 -6.92 15.71 -5.07
CA ALA A 273 -6.47 15.63 -3.68
C ALA A 273 -7.42 14.78 -2.81
N TYR A 274 -8.74 14.90 -3.03
CA TYR A 274 -9.76 14.08 -2.39
C TYR A 274 -9.55 12.59 -2.69
N ILE A 275 -9.31 12.20 -3.95
CA ILE A 275 -9.02 10.81 -4.33
C ILE A 275 -7.79 10.30 -3.59
N LEU A 276 -6.69 11.05 -3.61
CA LEU A 276 -5.42 10.65 -3.00
C LEU A 276 -5.53 10.44 -1.48
N ASP A 277 -6.27 11.31 -0.80
CA ASP A 277 -6.57 11.16 0.64
C ASP A 277 -7.20 9.79 0.94
N ARG A 278 -8.20 9.34 0.16
CA ARG A 278 -8.85 8.04 0.41
C ARG A 278 -7.99 6.86 -0.02
N ASP A 279 -7.27 6.98 -1.14
CA ASP A 279 -6.36 5.93 -1.61
C ASP A 279 -5.26 5.68 -0.56
N ILE A 280 -4.69 6.74 0.01
CA ILE A 280 -3.66 6.67 1.07
C ILE A 280 -4.27 6.16 2.38
N SER A 281 -5.42 6.68 2.81
CA SER A 281 -6.12 6.25 4.03
C SER A 281 -6.47 4.77 4.02
N MET A 282 -7.00 4.25 2.91
CA MET A 282 -7.33 2.83 2.77
C MET A 282 -6.09 1.92 2.92
N ARG A 283 -4.95 2.34 2.38
CA ARG A 283 -3.71 1.56 2.41
C ARG A 283 -2.96 1.68 3.75
N THR A 284 -3.03 2.83 4.39
CA THR A 284 -2.37 3.10 5.69
C THR A 284 -3.25 2.75 6.88
N LYS A 285 -4.56 2.57 6.66
CA LYS A 285 -5.61 2.42 7.68
C LYS A 285 -5.76 3.64 8.60
N LEU A 286 -5.24 4.79 8.18
CA LEU A 286 -5.44 6.08 8.86
C LEU A 286 -6.72 6.76 8.34
N PRO A 287 -7.40 7.56 9.17
CA PRO A 287 -8.64 8.23 8.76
C PRO A 287 -8.39 9.21 7.61
N PRO A 288 -9.31 9.29 6.62
CA PRO A 288 -9.31 10.37 5.65
C PRO A 288 -9.36 11.74 6.34
N ILE A 289 -8.63 12.70 5.79
CA ILE A 289 -8.48 14.04 6.39
C ILE A 289 -9.66 14.92 6.02
N GLN A 290 -10.13 14.81 4.78
CA GLN A 290 -11.23 15.62 4.29
C GLN A 290 -12.57 15.04 4.75
N SER A 291 -13.35 15.79 5.53
CA SER A 291 -14.74 15.44 5.83
C SER A 291 -15.65 15.64 4.62
N GLN A 292 -16.61 14.74 4.43
CA GLN A 292 -17.63 14.87 3.37
C GLN A 292 -18.57 16.05 3.62
N ASN A 293 -18.84 16.38 4.89
CA ASN A 293 -19.74 17.47 5.27
C ASN A 293 -19.16 18.86 4.97
N ASP A 294 -17.85 18.95 4.78
CA ASP A 294 -17.15 20.21 4.51
C ASP A 294 -16.99 20.47 3.01
N ILE A 295 -17.63 19.68 2.13
CA ILE A 295 -17.53 19.83 0.68
C ILE A 295 -18.85 20.38 0.16
N SER A 296 -18.80 21.51 -0.56
CA SER A 296 -20.01 22.05 -1.21
C SER A 296 -19.95 22.03 -2.72
N ILE A 297 -18.78 21.87 -3.36
CA ILE A 297 -18.70 21.75 -4.82
C ILE A 297 -19.41 20.49 -5.33
N ASP A 298 -19.93 20.56 -6.56
CA ASP A 298 -20.59 19.43 -7.21
C ASP A 298 -19.56 18.38 -7.69
N TRP A 299 -20.04 17.16 -7.92
CA TRP A 299 -19.26 16.14 -8.62
C TRP A 299 -18.82 16.65 -10.00
N PRO A 300 -17.68 16.16 -10.53
CA PRO A 300 -17.28 16.49 -11.89
C PRO A 300 -18.41 16.21 -12.89
N SER A 301 -18.58 17.10 -13.87
CA SER A 301 -19.58 16.89 -14.94
C SER A 301 -19.33 15.54 -15.63
N ALA A 302 -20.42 14.80 -15.89
CA ALA A 302 -20.36 13.57 -16.67
C ALA A 302 -19.86 13.83 -18.11
N THR A 303 -20.17 15.00 -18.66
CA THR A 303 -19.76 15.47 -19.99
C THR A 303 -19.06 16.83 -19.85
N PRO A 304 -17.78 16.85 -19.48
CA PRO A 304 -17.03 18.09 -19.32
C PRO A 304 -16.81 18.76 -20.69
N ALA A 305 -16.97 20.09 -20.75
CA ALA A 305 -16.93 20.86 -22.00
C ALA A 305 -15.57 20.79 -22.73
N ASP A 306 -14.48 20.57 -21.99
CA ASP A 306 -13.12 20.41 -22.51
C ASP A 306 -12.71 18.94 -22.69
N GLY A 307 -13.60 17.99 -22.43
CA GLY A 307 -13.34 16.56 -22.55
C GLY A 307 -12.37 15.98 -21.53
N ALA A 308 -11.91 16.74 -20.53
CA ALA A 308 -10.90 16.26 -19.58
C ALA A 308 -11.43 15.10 -18.72
N GLY A 309 -10.64 14.03 -18.58
CA GLY A 309 -11.06 12.81 -17.88
C GLY A 309 -11.90 11.84 -18.73
N MET A 310 -12.27 12.21 -19.96
CA MET A 310 -12.98 11.33 -20.89
C MET A 310 -12.02 10.39 -21.60
N LEU A 311 -12.37 9.12 -21.62
CA LEU A 311 -11.73 8.07 -22.41
C LEU A 311 -12.69 7.61 -23.49
N TYR A 312 -12.15 7.28 -24.65
CA TYR A 312 -12.89 6.84 -25.81
C TYR A 312 -12.35 5.50 -26.29
N THR A 313 -13.24 4.68 -26.84
CA THR A 313 -12.84 3.48 -27.57
C THR A 313 -12.11 3.87 -28.86
N ALA A 314 -11.33 2.95 -29.44
CA ALA A 314 -10.52 3.24 -30.64
C ALA A 314 -11.37 3.65 -31.85
N ASP A 315 -12.60 3.16 -31.94
CA ASP A 315 -13.62 3.50 -32.94
C ASP A 315 -14.49 4.71 -32.53
N ASN A 316 -14.26 5.28 -31.35
CA ASN A 316 -14.99 6.40 -30.78
C ASN A 316 -16.50 6.15 -30.61
N SER A 317 -16.92 4.88 -30.53
CA SER A 317 -18.33 4.47 -30.37
C SER A 317 -18.83 4.57 -28.93
N SER A 318 -17.95 4.33 -27.96
CA SER A 318 -18.23 4.42 -26.52
C SER A 318 -17.28 5.40 -25.84
N SER A 319 -17.80 6.10 -24.83
CA SER A 319 -17.04 7.02 -24.00
C SER A 319 -17.23 6.71 -22.51
N PHE A 320 -16.21 7.02 -21.72
CA PHE A 320 -16.22 6.79 -20.27
C PHE A 320 -15.50 7.91 -19.55
N ASN A 321 -16.18 8.54 -18.60
CA ASN A 321 -15.57 9.58 -17.76
C ASN A 321 -14.80 8.93 -16.60
N PHE A 322 -13.52 8.65 -16.85
CA PHE A 322 -12.64 8.00 -15.89
C PHE A 322 -12.46 8.84 -14.63
N PHE A 323 -12.30 10.16 -14.79
CA PHE A 323 -12.09 11.06 -13.67
C PHE A 323 -13.31 11.06 -12.72
N LEU A 324 -14.52 11.29 -13.24
CA LEU A 324 -15.75 11.22 -12.46
C LEU A 324 -15.90 9.87 -11.75
N SER A 325 -15.67 8.77 -12.48
CA SER A 325 -15.75 7.42 -11.91
C SER A 325 -14.76 7.22 -10.76
N ARG A 326 -13.54 7.77 -10.86
CA ARG A 326 -12.57 7.77 -9.76
C ARG A 326 -13.04 8.57 -8.55
N VAL A 327 -13.61 9.76 -8.74
CA VAL A 327 -14.12 10.56 -7.62
C VAL A 327 -15.27 9.83 -6.91
N GLN A 328 -16.19 9.22 -7.67
CA GLN A 328 -17.29 8.42 -7.12
C GLN A 328 -16.78 7.19 -6.34
N LEU A 329 -15.77 6.49 -6.87
CA LEU A 329 -15.18 5.36 -6.16
C LEU A 329 -14.43 5.82 -4.90
N ALA A 330 -13.74 6.97 -4.93
CA ALA A 330 -13.12 7.54 -3.74
C ALA A 330 -14.14 7.90 -2.65
N HIS A 331 -15.36 8.30 -3.02
CA HIS A 331 -16.44 8.44 -2.06
C HIS A 331 -16.84 7.11 -1.43
N ILE A 332 -17.01 6.05 -2.22
CA ILE A 332 -17.26 4.70 -1.70
C ILE A 332 -16.13 4.22 -0.79
N GLN A 333 -14.87 4.51 -1.13
CA GLN A 333 -13.71 4.21 -0.26
C GLN A 333 -13.82 4.89 1.11
N GLY A 334 -14.31 6.13 1.16
CA GLY A 334 -14.60 6.82 2.43
C GLY A 334 -15.69 6.10 3.25
N GLU A 335 -16.78 5.70 2.60
CA GLU A 335 -17.87 4.95 3.26
C GLU A 335 -17.40 3.58 3.78
N VAL A 336 -16.56 2.88 3.02
CA VAL A 336 -15.93 1.62 3.44
C VAL A 336 -15.05 1.85 4.66
N TYR A 337 -14.24 2.92 4.67
CA TYR A 337 -13.40 3.28 5.81
C TYR A 337 -14.26 3.50 7.05
N GLU A 338 -15.29 4.35 6.97
CA GLU A 338 -16.16 4.66 8.11
C GLU A 338 -16.89 3.43 8.65
N ALA A 339 -17.38 2.54 7.78
CA ALA A 339 -18.13 1.36 8.20
C ALA A 339 -17.26 0.23 8.76
N MET A 340 -16.03 0.06 8.22
CA MET A 340 -15.22 -1.14 8.48
C MET A 340 -13.94 -0.86 9.28
N LEU A 341 -13.38 0.34 9.16
CA LEU A 341 -12.06 0.70 9.69
C LEU A 341 -12.10 1.77 10.78
N SER A 342 -13.18 2.54 10.90
CA SER A 342 -13.33 3.55 11.96
C SER A 342 -13.39 2.89 13.35
N MET A 343 -12.72 3.51 14.32
CA MET A 343 -12.78 3.10 15.73
C MET A 343 -14.02 3.69 16.40
N SER A 344 -15.22 3.32 15.94
CA SER A 344 -16.45 3.57 16.69
C SER A 344 -17.00 2.26 17.28
N PRO A 345 -16.53 1.84 18.48
CA PRO A 345 -17.14 0.75 19.21
C PRO A 345 -18.20 1.32 20.16
N THR A 346 -19.31 1.83 19.63
CA THR A 346 -20.56 1.68 20.38
C THR A 346 -21.07 0.26 20.11
N ALA A 347 -21.32 -0.50 21.17
CA ALA A 347 -21.91 -1.84 21.08
C ALA A 347 -23.31 -1.86 20.43
N SER A 348 -23.88 -0.68 20.18
CA SER A 348 -25.04 -0.43 19.33
C SER A 348 -24.56 -0.27 17.88
N ASP A 349 -24.85 -1.11 16.91
CA ASP A 349 -25.86 -2.14 16.78
C ASP A 349 -25.40 -3.08 15.63
N VAL A 350 -25.37 -4.40 15.84
CA VAL A 350 -24.93 -5.37 14.81
C VAL A 350 -25.76 -5.19 13.53
N TYR A 351 -27.02 -4.78 13.66
CA TYR A 351 -27.91 -4.48 12.55
C TYR A 351 -27.46 -3.25 11.76
N VAL A 352 -27.05 -2.17 12.42
CA VAL A 352 -26.52 -0.96 11.74
C VAL A 352 -25.26 -1.28 10.95
N ARG A 353 -24.38 -2.15 11.49
CA ARG A 353 -23.20 -2.60 10.75
C ARG A 353 -23.57 -3.44 9.53
N LEU A 354 -24.56 -4.33 9.65
CA LEU A 354 -25.01 -5.18 8.55
C LEU A 354 -25.73 -4.37 7.45
N ASP A 355 -26.51 -3.37 7.84
CA ASP A 355 -27.15 -2.42 6.94
C ASP A 355 -26.11 -1.60 6.15
N ASN A 356 -25.10 -1.07 6.85
CA ASN A 356 -23.97 -0.38 6.21
C ASN A 356 -23.23 -1.29 5.21
N VAL A 357 -22.95 -2.54 5.57
CA VAL A 357 -22.31 -3.51 4.67
C VAL A 357 -23.16 -3.74 3.42
N THR A 358 -24.48 -3.90 3.59
CA THR A 358 -25.42 -4.14 2.47
C THR A 358 -25.48 -2.93 1.55
N ARG A 359 -25.58 -1.73 2.12
CA ARG A 359 -25.56 -0.46 1.40
C ARG A 359 -24.27 -0.30 0.60
N ILE A 360 -23.11 -0.57 1.19
CA ILE A 360 -21.82 -0.47 0.50
C ILE A 360 -21.71 -1.48 -0.64
N HIS A 361 -22.21 -2.71 -0.46
CA HIS A 361 -22.29 -3.68 -1.56
C HIS A 361 -23.11 -3.13 -2.73
N GLN A 362 -24.26 -2.53 -2.45
CA GLN A 362 -25.11 -1.92 -3.47
C GLN A 362 -24.41 -0.74 -4.15
N MET A 363 -23.74 0.15 -3.41
CA MET A 363 -22.98 1.27 -4.00
C MET A 363 -21.88 0.79 -4.95
N LEU A 364 -21.15 -0.26 -4.57
CA LEU A 364 -20.13 -0.88 -5.41
C LEU A 364 -20.74 -1.52 -6.66
N ASP A 365 -21.88 -2.22 -6.52
CA ASP A 365 -22.60 -2.82 -7.65
C ASP A 365 -23.11 -1.76 -8.64
N ASP A 366 -23.73 -0.69 -8.12
CA ASP A 366 -24.25 0.43 -8.91
C ASP A 366 -23.12 1.19 -9.61
N TRP A 367 -21.96 1.31 -8.96
CA TRP A 367 -20.79 1.92 -9.55
C TRP A 367 -20.23 1.08 -10.69
N LEU A 368 -20.10 -0.24 -10.50
CA LEU A 368 -19.59 -1.16 -11.51
C LEU A 368 -20.54 -1.23 -12.73
N ALA A 369 -21.86 -1.20 -12.48
CA ALA A 369 -22.88 -1.22 -13.53
C ALA A 369 -22.89 0.04 -14.42
N ARG A 370 -22.31 1.16 -13.97
CA ARG A 370 -22.17 2.39 -14.78
C ARG A 370 -21.00 2.32 -15.76
N ILE A 371 -20.11 1.34 -15.63
CA ILE A 371 -18.98 1.17 -16.54
C ILE A 371 -19.48 0.46 -17.81
N PRO A 372 -19.35 1.06 -19.01
CA PRO A 372 -19.76 0.42 -20.25
C PRO A 372 -18.97 -0.87 -20.53
N PHE A 373 -19.57 -1.79 -21.27
CA PHE A 373 -18.97 -3.10 -21.55
C PHE A 373 -17.59 -3.00 -22.23
N GLU A 374 -17.40 -2.00 -23.10
CA GLU A 374 -16.14 -1.74 -23.82
C GLU A 374 -14.98 -1.38 -22.87
N PHE A 375 -15.31 -0.99 -21.63
CA PHE A 375 -14.34 -0.69 -20.57
C PHE A 375 -14.29 -1.77 -19.48
N SER A 376 -14.96 -2.91 -19.68
CA SER A 376 -14.88 -4.09 -18.80
C SER A 376 -13.45 -4.65 -18.72
N PRO A 377 -13.08 -5.39 -17.65
CA PRO A 377 -11.75 -5.98 -17.54
C PRO A 377 -11.33 -6.83 -18.76
N SER A 378 -12.29 -7.57 -19.32
CA SER A 378 -12.08 -8.40 -20.51
C SER A 378 -11.84 -7.58 -21.79
N ALA A 379 -12.62 -6.51 -22.01
CA ALA A 379 -12.46 -5.66 -23.19
C ALA A 379 -11.15 -4.85 -23.13
N ILE A 380 -10.82 -4.32 -21.94
CA ILE A 380 -9.55 -3.60 -21.73
C ILE A 380 -8.34 -4.49 -21.95
N THR A 381 -8.39 -5.73 -21.47
CA THR A 381 -7.37 -6.75 -21.73
C THR A 381 -7.11 -6.91 -23.23
N GLN A 382 -8.17 -7.01 -24.03
CA GLN A 382 -8.10 -7.21 -25.48
C GLN A 382 -7.69 -5.95 -26.26
N SER A 383 -7.84 -4.75 -25.68
CA SER A 383 -7.55 -3.49 -26.37
C SER A 383 -6.07 -3.29 -26.74
N GLY A 384 -5.14 -3.95 -26.03
CA GLY A 384 -3.70 -3.79 -26.22
C GLY A 384 -3.13 -2.40 -25.87
N ASN A 385 -3.95 -1.47 -25.37
CA ASN A 385 -3.49 -0.13 -25.01
C ASN A 385 -2.92 -0.13 -23.58
N ALA A 386 -1.59 -0.13 -23.48
CA ALA A 386 -0.87 -0.22 -22.20
C ALA A 386 -1.26 0.89 -21.19
N ASN A 387 -1.55 2.11 -21.65
CA ASN A 387 -1.95 3.20 -20.76
C ASN A 387 -3.37 2.98 -20.20
N LEU A 388 -4.30 2.55 -21.06
CA LEU A 388 -5.66 2.21 -20.63
C LEU A 388 -5.65 1.00 -19.68
N GLN A 389 -4.96 -0.08 -20.04
CA GLN A 389 -4.83 -1.26 -19.19
C GLN A 389 -4.27 -0.91 -17.80
N ARG A 390 -3.28 -0.03 -17.74
CA ARG A 390 -2.69 0.43 -16.48
C ARG A 390 -3.68 1.26 -15.65
N ALA A 391 -4.36 2.21 -16.27
CA ALA A 391 -5.34 3.07 -15.60
C ALA A 391 -6.52 2.25 -15.05
N PHE A 392 -7.08 1.35 -15.87
CA PHE A 392 -8.16 0.45 -15.45
C PHE A 392 -7.68 -0.62 -14.47
N GLY A 393 -6.43 -1.07 -14.58
CA GLY A 393 -5.80 -1.95 -13.59
C GLY A 393 -5.79 -1.32 -12.20
N VAL A 394 -5.49 -0.02 -12.07
CA VAL A 394 -5.60 0.70 -10.79
C VAL A 394 -7.07 0.88 -10.39
N LEU A 395 -7.94 1.28 -11.32
CA LEU A 395 -9.38 1.50 -11.07
C LEU A 395 -10.07 0.27 -10.47
N TYR A 396 -9.94 -0.88 -11.14
CA TYR A 396 -10.53 -2.14 -10.69
C TYR A 396 -9.84 -2.68 -9.45
N SER A 397 -8.55 -2.38 -9.24
CA SER A 397 -7.87 -2.70 -7.98
C SER A 397 -8.49 -1.97 -6.79
N SER A 398 -8.76 -0.67 -6.93
CA SER A 398 -9.41 0.12 -5.87
C SER A 398 -10.82 -0.38 -5.56
N HIS A 399 -11.60 -0.74 -6.60
CA HIS A 399 -12.92 -1.34 -6.44
C HIS A 399 -12.87 -2.68 -5.69
N LEU A 400 -12.01 -3.60 -6.15
CA LEU A 400 -11.88 -4.93 -5.56
C LEU A 400 -11.31 -4.88 -4.14
N THR A 401 -10.45 -3.91 -3.84
CA THR A 401 -10.00 -3.63 -2.48
C THR A 401 -11.19 -3.29 -1.57
N CYS A 402 -12.08 -2.38 -2.00
CA CYS A 402 -13.29 -2.06 -1.24
C CYS A 402 -14.14 -3.31 -0.98
N ARG A 403 -14.40 -4.09 -2.04
CA ARG A 403 -15.21 -5.32 -1.92
C ARG A 403 -14.59 -6.35 -0.99
N SER A 404 -13.30 -6.61 -1.12
CA SER A 404 -12.58 -7.58 -0.26
C SER A 404 -12.53 -7.14 1.21
N VAL A 405 -12.39 -5.83 1.49
CA VAL A 405 -12.45 -5.29 2.86
C VAL A 405 -13.85 -5.44 3.46
N VAL A 406 -14.91 -5.10 2.72
CA VAL A 406 -16.30 -5.24 3.18
C VAL A 406 -16.66 -6.71 3.44
N CYS A 407 -16.20 -7.62 2.58
CA CYS A 407 -16.34 -9.07 2.77
C CYS A 407 -15.44 -9.64 3.89
N LYS A 408 -14.52 -8.86 4.46
CA LYS A 408 -13.45 -9.31 5.38
C LYS A 408 -12.58 -10.45 4.80
N ALA A 409 -12.37 -10.42 3.49
CA ALA A 409 -11.64 -11.43 2.71
C ALA A 409 -10.33 -10.90 2.11
N HIS A 410 -9.89 -9.72 2.52
CA HIS A 410 -8.61 -9.16 2.10
C HIS A 410 -7.43 -9.96 2.72
N ALA A 411 -6.35 -10.22 1.97
CA ALA A 411 -5.27 -11.10 2.44
C ALA A 411 -4.54 -10.58 3.70
N MET A 412 -4.58 -9.26 3.93
CA MET A 412 -4.00 -8.61 5.11
C MET A 412 -5.00 -8.48 6.27
N GLU A 413 -6.18 -9.08 6.17
CA GLU A 413 -7.14 -9.15 7.27
C GLU A 413 -6.67 -10.15 8.34
N ALA A 414 -6.64 -9.71 9.60
CA ALA A 414 -5.90 -10.42 10.66
C ALA A 414 -6.43 -11.83 10.92
N GLN A 415 -7.74 -12.04 10.75
CA GLN A 415 -8.41 -13.32 11.01
C GLN A 415 -8.67 -14.15 9.76
N TRP A 416 -8.58 -13.56 8.56
CA TRP A 416 -9.00 -14.23 7.34
C TRP A 416 -8.13 -15.44 7.00
N ILE A 417 -6.84 -15.23 6.76
CA ILE A 417 -5.90 -16.33 6.42
C ILE A 417 -5.86 -17.40 7.52
N PRO A 418 -5.75 -17.07 8.82
CA PRO A 418 -5.80 -18.08 9.88
C PRO A 418 -7.10 -18.89 9.90
N SER A 419 -8.25 -18.25 9.64
CA SER A 419 -9.55 -18.96 9.59
C SER A 419 -9.63 -19.95 8.43
N LEU A 420 -9.06 -19.60 7.27
CA LEU A 420 -8.95 -20.51 6.13
C LEU A 420 -8.04 -21.69 6.44
N GLN A 421 -6.91 -21.46 7.11
CA GLN A 421 -5.97 -22.52 7.47
C GLN A 421 -6.60 -23.49 8.49
N ASP A 422 -7.31 -22.97 9.48
CA ASP A 422 -8.05 -23.78 10.45
C ASP A 422 -9.14 -24.63 9.78
N PHE A 423 -9.93 -24.02 8.88
CA PHE A 423 -10.92 -24.74 8.09
C PHE A 423 -10.27 -25.83 7.22
N GLY A 424 -9.21 -25.49 6.48
CA GLY A 424 -8.52 -26.41 5.59
C GLY A 424 -7.93 -27.62 6.31
N ARG A 425 -7.28 -27.41 7.47
CA ARG A 425 -6.77 -28.52 8.30
C ARG A 425 -7.89 -29.44 8.79
N LYS A 426 -8.97 -28.86 9.35
CA LYS A 426 -10.13 -29.64 9.80
C LYS A 426 -10.75 -30.44 8.66
N ALA A 427 -10.88 -29.84 7.48
CA ALA A 427 -11.44 -30.50 6.31
C ALA A 427 -10.57 -31.67 5.83
N VAL A 428 -9.24 -31.50 5.80
CA VAL A 428 -8.30 -32.59 5.47
C VAL A 428 -8.29 -33.68 6.54
N GLU A 429 -8.41 -33.35 7.83
CA GLU A 429 -8.38 -34.34 8.92
C GLU A 429 -9.69 -35.13 9.06
N GLN A 430 -10.84 -34.45 8.89
CA GLN A 430 -12.17 -35.01 9.17
C GLN A 430 -12.94 -35.42 7.91
N GLY A 431 -12.40 -35.12 6.72
CA GLY A 431 -13.04 -35.38 5.42
C GLY A 431 -14.14 -34.37 5.10
N ALA A 432 -15.39 -34.70 5.41
CA ALA A 432 -16.54 -33.85 5.07
C ALA A 432 -16.84 -32.85 6.20
N VAL A 433 -16.23 -31.66 6.13
CA VAL A 433 -16.59 -30.54 7.01
C VAL A 433 -17.64 -29.67 6.30
N THR A 434 -18.72 -29.33 6.99
CA THR A 434 -19.71 -28.39 6.47
C THR A 434 -19.04 -27.07 6.09
N ALA A 435 -19.19 -26.66 4.82
CA ALA A 435 -18.61 -25.41 4.33
C ALA A 435 -19.04 -24.23 5.22
N PRO A 436 -18.13 -23.29 5.52
CA PRO A 436 -18.47 -22.14 6.34
C PRO A 436 -19.52 -21.30 5.61
N ARG A 437 -20.33 -20.58 6.39
CA ARG A 437 -21.26 -19.60 5.81
C ARG A 437 -20.44 -18.55 5.06
N LEU A 438 -20.60 -18.52 3.75
CA LEU A 438 -19.88 -17.59 2.87
C LEU A 438 -20.22 -16.13 3.24
N PRO A 439 -19.25 -15.20 3.17
CA PRO A 439 -19.51 -13.78 3.35
C PRO A 439 -20.62 -13.28 2.42
N VAL A 440 -21.37 -12.27 2.87
CA VAL A 440 -22.31 -11.56 1.99
C VAL A 440 -21.53 -10.99 0.80
N GLY A 441 -22.05 -11.16 -0.41
CA GLY A 441 -21.37 -10.72 -1.64
C GLY A 441 -20.22 -11.62 -2.13
N TRP A 442 -19.99 -12.80 -1.52
CA TRP A 442 -18.89 -13.71 -1.88
C TRP A 442 -18.84 -14.04 -3.38
N HIS A 443 -19.96 -14.45 -3.99
CA HIS A 443 -19.98 -14.83 -5.40
C HIS A 443 -19.54 -13.69 -6.32
N LYS A 444 -19.92 -12.44 -6.01
CA LYS A 444 -19.49 -11.26 -6.76
C LYS A 444 -18.00 -11.00 -6.55
N LEU A 445 -17.51 -11.06 -5.31
CA LEU A 445 -16.08 -10.93 -5.00
C LEU A 445 -15.24 -11.94 -5.79
N VAL A 446 -15.63 -13.21 -5.85
CA VAL A 446 -14.89 -14.24 -6.59
C VAL A 446 -14.99 -14.00 -8.11
N HIS A 447 -16.15 -13.59 -8.63
CA HIS A 447 -16.29 -13.23 -10.05
C HIS A 447 -15.38 -12.07 -10.45
N GLU A 448 -15.42 -10.97 -9.70
CA GLU A 448 -14.58 -9.79 -9.94
C GLU A 448 -13.10 -10.09 -9.75
N SER A 449 -12.74 -10.97 -8.80
CA SER A 449 -11.36 -11.43 -8.60
C SER A 449 -10.79 -12.10 -9.84
N ARG A 450 -11.57 -12.93 -10.55
CA ARG A 450 -11.13 -13.55 -11.81
C ARG A 450 -10.84 -12.50 -12.88
N GLY A 451 -11.81 -11.63 -13.14
CA GLY A 451 -11.66 -10.59 -14.17
C GLY A 451 -10.50 -9.64 -13.87
N TYR A 452 -10.25 -9.35 -12.59
CA TYR A 452 -9.11 -8.54 -12.19
C TYR A 452 -7.76 -9.25 -12.37
N ILE A 453 -7.66 -10.54 -12.01
CA ILE A 453 -6.44 -11.33 -12.19
C ILE A 453 -6.10 -11.45 -13.69
N GLU A 454 -7.10 -11.70 -14.54
CA GLU A 454 -6.94 -11.73 -16.00
C GLU A 454 -6.37 -10.42 -16.53
N LEU A 455 -6.97 -9.29 -16.14
CA LEU A 455 -6.48 -7.95 -16.50
C LEU A 455 -5.07 -7.69 -15.98
N PHE A 456 -4.78 -8.06 -14.73
CA PHE A 456 -3.46 -7.86 -14.13
C PHE A 456 -2.40 -8.66 -14.89
N ILE A 457 -2.67 -9.92 -15.22
CA ILE A 457 -1.75 -10.77 -15.99
C ILE A 457 -1.47 -10.16 -17.35
N ALA A 458 -2.51 -9.71 -18.06
CA ALA A 458 -2.42 -9.16 -19.42
C ALA A 458 -1.63 -7.84 -19.57
N ILE A 459 -1.33 -7.13 -18.47
CA ILE A 459 -0.49 -5.93 -18.52
C ILE A 459 0.97 -6.33 -18.74
N ASP A 460 1.50 -6.15 -19.95
CA ASP A 460 2.85 -6.59 -20.32
C ASP A 460 3.95 -5.95 -19.45
N HIS A 461 3.92 -4.62 -19.31
CA HIS A 461 4.93 -3.88 -18.56
C HIS A 461 4.36 -3.34 -17.24
N LYS A 462 4.71 -3.98 -16.12
CA LYS A 462 4.35 -3.60 -14.75
C LYS A 462 5.50 -2.84 -14.09
N ASP A 463 5.57 -1.53 -14.31
CA ASP A 463 6.46 -0.64 -13.60
C ASP A 463 6.23 -0.72 -12.07
N PRO A 464 7.24 -0.38 -11.26
CA PRO A 464 7.16 -0.46 -9.80
C PRO A 464 5.98 0.32 -9.19
N ALA A 465 5.65 1.50 -9.72
CA ALA A 465 4.53 2.30 -9.23
C ALA A 465 3.19 1.58 -9.41
N PHE A 466 2.96 0.95 -10.57
CA PHE A 466 1.78 0.11 -10.76
C PHE A 466 1.73 -1.05 -9.76
N ILE A 467 2.86 -1.77 -9.59
CA ILE A 467 2.98 -2.91 -8.67
C ILE A 467 2.65 -2.48 -7.24
N TRP A 468 3.26 -1.42 -6.72
CA TRP A 468 3.05 -0.97 -5.33
C TRP A 468 1.62 -0.53 -5.03
N MET A 469 0.88 -0.07 -6.03
CA MET A 469 -0.53 0.30 -5.87
C MET A 469 -1.47 -0.89 -5.92
N THR A 470 -1.11 -1.99 -6.61
CA THR A 470 -2.08 -3.03 -7.02
C THR A 470 -1.76 -4.45 -6.55
N ALA A 471 -0.51 -4.73 -6.17
CA ALA A 471 -0.06 -6.08 -5.82
C ALA A 471 -0.84 -6.72 -4.66
N CYS A 472 -1.15 -5.95 -3.62
CA CYS A 472 -1.92 -6.47 -2.48
C CYS A 472 -3.31 -6.95 -2.89
N THR A 473 -3.96 -6.24 -3.81
CA THR A 473 -5.27 -6.60 -4.36
C THR A 473 -5.17 -7.85 -5.22
N TYR A 474 -4.13 -7.94 -6.06
CA TYR A 474 -3.89 -9.11 -6.91
C TYR A 474 -3.68 -10.38 -6.07
N ILE A 475 -2.85 -10.31 -5.02
CA ILE A 475 -2.64 -11.41 -4.08
C ILE A 475 -3.94 -11.74 -3.33
N SER A 476 -4.69 -10.73 -2.88
CA SER A 476 -5.98 -10.94 -2.20
C SER A 476 -7.01 -11.62 -3.10
N ALA A 477 -7.08 -11.25 -4.37
CA ALA A 477 -7.94 -11.88 -5.36
C ALA A 477 -7.60 -13.36 -5.53
N ALA A 478 -6.32 -13.69 -5.66
CA ALA A 478 -5.86 -15.07 -5.83
C ALA A 478 -6.08 -15.92 -4.55
N VAL A 479 -5.93 -15.33 -3.37
CA VAL A 479 -6.34 -15.96 -2.10
C VAL A 479 -7.86 -16.19 -2.06
N CYS A 480 -8.67 -15.26 -2.56
CA CYS A 480 -10.13 -15.46 -2.64
C CYS A 480 -10.51 -16.61 -3.57
N LEU A 481 -9.82 -16.78 -4.70
CA LEU A 481 -10.02 -17.95 -5.58
C LEU A 481 -9.60 -19.25 -4.87
N THR A 482 -8.46 -19.25 -4.17
CA THR A 482 -8.01 -20.41 -3.39
C THR A 482 -9.03 -20.79 -2.31
N ALA A 483 -9.57 -19.79 -1.60
CA ALA A 483 -10.63 -20.00 -0.62
C ALA A 483 -11.92 -20.52 -1.26
N ASN A 484 -12.27 -20.04 -2.47
CA ASN A 484 -13.44 -20.52 -3.20
C ASN A 484 -13.29 -22.01 -3.57
N SER A 485 -12.12 -22.42 -4.06
CA SER A 485 -11.80 -23.83 -4.33
C SER A 485 -11.81 -24.68 -3.05
N LEU A 486 -11.38 -24.12 -1.92
CA LEU A 486 -11.43 -24.80 -0.63
C LEU A 486 -12.86 -25.00 -0.11
N PHE A 487 -13.74 -24.00 -0.29
CA PHE A 487 -15.13 -24.08 0.15
C PHE A 487 -16.02 -24.88 -0.79
N ILE A 488 -15.75 -24.84 -2.10
CA ILE A 488 -16.56 -25.47 -3.15
C ILE A 488 -15.64 -26.18 -4.16
N PRO A 489 -15.05 -27.35 -3.83
CA PRO A 489 -14.01 -27.98 -4.66
C PRO A 489 -14.37 -28.25 -6.13
N TRP A 490 -15.66 -28.40 -6.44
CA TRP A 490 -16.18 -28.80 -7.75
C TRP A 490 -16.95 -27.69 -8.47
N HIS A 491 -16.65 -26.42 -8.16
CA HIS A 491 -17.29 -25.33 -8.89
C HIS A 491 -16.90 -25.34 -10.38
N THR A 492 -17.77 -24.85 -11.24
CA THR A 492 -17.65 -24.93 -12.72
C THR A 492 -16.42 -24.25 -13.32
N LYS A 493 -15.64 -23.52 -12.51
CA LYS A 493 -14.44 -22.77 -12.91
C LYS A 493 -13.17 -23.23 -12.19
N ALA A 494 -13.17 -24.40 -11.54
CA ALA A 494 -12.06 -24.82 -10.68
C ALA A 494 -10.73 -24.90 -11.44
N GLU A 495 -10.73 -25.45 -12.65
CA GLU A 495 -9.53 -25.52 -13.50
C GLU A 495 -9.04 -24.12 -13.92
N THR A 496 -9.96 -23.22 -14.28
CA THR A 496 -9.63 -21.82 -14.60
C THR A 496 -9.04 -21.11 -13.39
N ASP A 497 -9.59 -21.32 -12.19
CA ASP A 497 -9.06 -20.72 -10.96
C ASP A 497 -7.64 -21.19 -10.68
N ASP A 498 -7.35 -22.49 -10.86
CA ASP A 498 -6.00 -23.03 -10.71
C ASP A 498 -5.00 -22.39 -11.69
N GLN A 499 -5.40 -22.18 -12.95
CA GLN A 499 -4.59 -21.48 -13.96
C GLN A 499 -4.32 -20.02 -13.58
N LEU A 500 -5.29 -19.34 -12.98
CA LEU A 500 -5.19 -17.96 -12.53
C LEU A 500 -4.38 -17.81 -11.23
N ILE A 501 -4.41 -18.79 -10.33
CA ILE A 501 -3.70 -18.77 -9.04
C ILE A 501 -2.19 -18.98 -9.22
N ASN A 502 -1.77 -19.88 -10.12
CA ASN A 502 -0.35 -20.26 -10.24
C ASN A 502 0.59 -19.06 -10.54
N PRO A 503 0.29 -18.14 -11.49
CA PRO A 503 1.12 -16.96 -11.73
C PRO A 503 1.23 -16.04 -10.51
N ALA A 504 0.20 -15.99 -9.66
CA ALA A 504 0.19 -15.13 -8.48
C ALA A 504 1.15 -15.63 -7.38
N PHE A 505 1.41 -16.93 -7.30
CA PHE A 505 2.45 -17.49 -6.43
C PHE A 505 3.85 -17.08 -6.86
N SER A 506 4.18 -17.24 -8.15
CA SER A 506 5.47 -16.83 -8.70
C SER A 506 5.70 -15.33 -8.52
N PHE A 507 4.67 -14.52 -8.76
CA PHE A 507 4.71 -13.08 -8.53
C PHE A 507 5.01 -12.73 -7.06
N LEU A 508 4.38 -13.41 -6.09
CA LEU A 508 4.66 -13.18 -4.66
C LEU A 508 6.10 -13.59 -4.29
N ASP A 509 6.62 -14.68 -4.87
CA ASP A 509 8.01 -15.09 -4.68
C ASP A 509 9.00 -14.04 -5.21
N ASP A 510 8.75 -13.49 -6.40
CA ASP A 510 9.55 -12.41 -6.97
C ASP A 510 9.49 -11.13 -6.11
N MET A 511 8.30 -10.77 -5.60
CA MET A 511 8.15 -9.64 -4.68
C MET A 511 8.94 -9.84 -3.38
N ILE A 512 8.97 -11.06 -2.81
CA ILE A 512 9.73 -11.37 -1.59
C ILE A 512 11.24 -11.25 -1.84
N LEU A 513 11.70 -11.61 -3.03
CA LEU A 513 13.11 -11.46 -3.42
C LEU A 513 13.50 -9.98 -3.53
N GLN A 514 12.62 -9.15 -4.08
CA GLN A 514 12.86 -7.72 -4.26
C GLN A 514 12.71 -6.92 -2.96
N ALA A 515 11.68 -7.23 -2.17
CA ALA A 515 11.37 -6.58 -0.91
C ALA A 515 11.13 -7.65 0.17
N PRO A 516 12.15 -8.05 0.94
CA PRO A 516 12.10 -9.20 1.86
C PRO A 516 11.33 -8.91 3.16
N LEU A 517 10.14 -8.33 3.04
CA LEU A 517 9.24 -8.00 4.14
C LEU A 517 8.76 -9.29 4.85
N PRO A 518 8.89 -9.38 6.18
CA PRO A 518 8.47 -10.57 6.93
C PRO A 518 6.99 -10.94 6.75
N GLN A 519 6.14 -9.94 6.52
CA GLN A 519 4.70 -10.13 6.30
C GLN A 519 4.43 -10.89 5.00
N LEU A 520 5.13 -10.57 3.91
CA LEU A 520 5.00 -11.26 2.63
C LEU A 520 5.45 -12.73 2.74
N LYS A 521 6.56 -12.99 3.44
CA LYS A 521 7.03 -14.37 3.70
C LYS A 521 6.02 -15.19 4.49
N ARG A 522 5.41 -14.61 5.54
CA ARG A 522 4.35 -15.27 6.31
C ARG A 522 3.12 -15.54 5.47
N LEU A 523 2.69 -14.58 4.65
CA LEU A 523 1.56 -14.75 3.74
C LEU A 523 1.84 -15.87 2.74
N ARG A 524 3.02 -15.88 2.13
CA ARG A 524 3.45 -16.92 1.17
C ARG A 524 3.40 -18.32 1.77
N HIS A 525 3.95 -18.50 2.97
CA HIS A 525 3.91 -19.80 3.66
C HIS A 525 2.47 -20.21 3.99
N SER A 526 1.65 -19.28 4.49
CA SER A 526 0.27 -19.57 4.87
C SER A 526 -0.59 -19.92 3.65
N TRP A 527 -0.39 -19.20 2.55
CA TRP A 527 -1.12 -19.46 1.30
C TRP A 527 -0.70 -20.78 0.64
N ASP A 528 0.58 -21.16 0.74
CA ASP A 528 1.08 -22.47 0.29
C ASP A 528 0.38 -23.65 0.97
N GLU A 529 0.13 -23.53 2.28
CA GLU A 529 -0.68 -24.50 3.05
C GLU A 529 -2.11 -24.56 2.53
N LEU A 530 -2.75 -23.41 2.29
CA LEU A 530 -4.12 -23.33 1.77
C LEU A 530 -4.26 -24.02 0.41
N LEU A 531 -3.32 -23.78 -0.50
CA LEU A 531 -3.35 -24.38 -1.83
C LEU A 531 -3.19 -25.91 -1.76
N ARG A 532 -2.28 -26.40 -0.91
CA ARG A 532 -2.15 -27.85 -0.66
C ARG A 532 -3.45 -28.45 -0.14
N ASN A 533 -4.07 -27.82 0.86
CA ASN A 533 -5.32 -28.30 1.45
C ASN A 533 -6.46 -28.31 0.42
N SER A 534 -6.55 -27.27 -0.43
CA SER A 534 -7.54 -27.21 -1.50
C SER A 534 -7.37 -28.34 -2.52
N ARG A 535 -6.13 -28.63 -2.94
CA ARG A 535 -5.86 -29.70 -3.91
C ARG A 535 -6.12 -31.10 -3.32
N GLU A 536 -5.76 -31.32 -2.07
CA GLU A 536 -6.03 -32.57 -1.35
C GLU A 536 -7.54 -32.82 -1.23
N MET A 537 -8.32 -31.79 -0.91
CA MET A 537 -9.79 -31.84 -0.82
C MET A 537 -10.43 -32.21 -2.16
N SER A 538 -9.95 -31.63 -3.27
CA SER A 538 -10.42 -32.00 -4.61
C SER A 538 -10.07 -33.44 -4.95
N PHE A 539 -8.86 -33.90 -4.62
CA PHE A 539 -8.42 -35.27 -4.89
C PHE A 539 -9.21 -36.32 -4.11
N ARG A 540 -9.38 -36.17 -2.79
CA ARG A 540 -10.07 -37.17 -1.95
C ARG A 540 -11.53 -37.38 -2.33
N ASN A 541 -12.24 -36.30 -2.64
CA ASN A 541 -13.63 -36.39 -3.08
C ASN A 541 -13.75 -37.01 -4.49
N ALA A 542 -12.72 -36.87 -5.35
CA ALA A 542 -12.68 -37.55 -6.64
C ALA A 542 -12.64 -39.07 -6.45
N VAL A 543 -11.77 -39.53 -5.55
CA VAL A 543 -11.62 -40.95 -5.21
C VAL A 543 -12.89 -41.50 -4.58
N GLN A 544 -13.51 -40.79 -3.62
CA GLN A 544 -14.78 -41.22 -3.02
C GLN A 544 -15.93 -41.31 -4.04
N ASN A 545 -16.01 -40.40 -5.01
CA ASN A 545 -17.02 -40.46 -6.07
C ASN A 545 -16.78 -41.62 -7.05
N LEU A 546 -15.52 -41.95 -7.34
CA LEU A 546 -15.17 -43.13 -8.14
C LEU A 546 -15.54 -44.42 -7.41
N ASP A 547 -15.20 -44.53 -6.12
CA ASP A 547 -15.57 -45.68 -5.28
C ASP A 547 -17.09 -45.84 -5.16
N TRP A 548 -17.85 -44.74 -5.10
CA TRP A 548 -19.32 -44.76 -5.08
C TRP A 548 -19.91 -45.23 -6.42
N LEU A 549 -19.37 -44.75 -7.55
CA LEU A 549 -19.79 -45.17 -8.88
C LEU A 549 -19.49 -46.65 -9.13
N GLU A 550 -18.32 -47.13 -8.72
CA GLU A 550 -17.98 -48.55 -8.77
C GLU A 550 -18.89 -49.40 -7.87
N ALA A 551 -19.24 -48.91 -6.68
CA ALA A 551 -20.17 -49.59 -5.76
C ALA A 551 -21.64 -49.60 -6.24
N THR A 552 -22.07 -48.64 -7.06
CA THR A 552 -23.42 -48.61 -7.64
C THR A 552 -23.57 -49.34 -8.98
N CYS A 553 -22.46 -49.60 -9.66
CA CYS A 553 -22.41 -50.38 -10.91
C CYS A 553 -22.11 -51.87 -10.68
N SER A 554 -21.84 -52.27 -9.43
CA SER A 554 -21.69 -53.65 -8.96
C SER A 554 -22.99 -54.15 -8.35
#